data_AF-A0A955B375-F1
#
_entry.id   AF-A0A955B375-F1
#
_cell.length_a   1.000
_cell.length_b   1.000
_cell.length_c   1.000
_cell.angle_alpha   90.00
_cell.angle_beta   90.00
_cell.angle_gamma   90.00
#
_symmetry.space_group_name_H-M   'P 1'
#
loop_
_entity.id
_entity.type
_entity.pdbx_description
1 polymer ?
#
loop_
_entity_poly.entity_id
_entity_poly.type
_entity_poly.pdbx_seq_one_letter_code
_entity_poly.pdbx_strand_id
1 'polypeptide(L)'
;PHNQAVSNQRISVYLCPSMPLPREVPLVSANETGGPSSYLLNEGTDDYMAACDGVFGLQWPGYGYPNPNVRFADIIDGTSSTFAVGETTYNMRDYLWSASTPGVGGQVRWGTARWVVGYPAIALGTTLKPFNLHAAAGNGGYQSMHPGGANFVYCDGSVHFIPETIDSVTYNALATRQGGEIVPGGL
;
A
#
# COMPACT_ATOMS: atom_id res chain seq x y z
N PRO A 1 -19.66 -14.71 5.36
CA PRO A 1 -19.28 -14.56 3.93
C PRO A 1 -18.69 -15.86 3.39
N HIS A 2 -19.10 -16.30 2.20
CA HIS A 2 -18.78 -17.63 1.64
C HIS A 2 -17.28 -17.86 1.35
N ASN A 3 -16.47 -16.80 1.26
CA ASN A 3 -15.06 -16.86 0.88
C ASN A 3 -14.07 -16.58 2.02
N GLN A 4 -14.53 -16.47 3.28
CA GLN A 4 -13.66 -16.08 4.41
C GLN A 4 -12.47 -17.03 4.61
N ALA A 5 -12.67 -18.33 4.44
CA ALA A 5 -11.59 -19.31 4.58
C ALA A 5 -10.46 -19.07 3.58
N VAL A 6 -10.79 -18.70 2.33
CA VAL A 6 -9.80 -18.39 1.30
C VAL A 6 -9.21 -17.01 1.53
N SER A 7 -10.04 -16.00 1.83
CA SER A 7 -9.59 -14.62 2.00
C SER A 7 -8.64 -14.43 3.18
N ASN A 8 -8.72 -15.30 4.20
CA ASN A 8 -7.86 -15.25 5.39
C ASN A 8 -6.53 -16.00 5.21
N GLN A 9 -6.28 -16.61 4.06
CA GLN A 9 -5.05 -17.37 3.84
C GLN A 9 -3.82 -16.48 3.81
N ARG A 10 -2.74 -16.97 4.40
CA ARG A 10 -1.39 -16.46 4.19
C ARG A 10 -0.83 -17.07 2.91
N ILE A 11 -0.60 -16.25 1.89
CA ILE A 11 -0.02 -16.67 0.62
C ILE A 11 1.38 -16.06 0.54
N SER A 12 2.40 -16.90 0.38
CA SER A 12 3.80 -16.46 0.41
C SER A 12 4.15 -15.39 -0.63
N VAL A 13 3.50 -15.40 -1.79
CA VAL A 13 3.73 -14.41 -2.86
C VAL A 13 3.35 -12.99 -2.46
N TYR A 14 2.43 -12.81 -1.51
CA TYR A 14 2.07 -11.49 -0.99
C TYR A 14 2.96 -11.04 0.16
N LEU A 15 4.03 -11.79 0.49
CA LEU A 15 4.90 -11.48 1.62
C LEU A 15 6.34 -11.29 1.18
N CYS A 16 6.87 -10.12 1.53
CA CYS A 16 8.27 -9.81 1.36
C CYS A 16 9.11 -10.58 2.40
N PRO A 17 10.21 -11.27 2.01
CA PRO A 17 11.06 -12.00 2.94
C PRO A 17 11.67 -11.15 4.05
N SER A 18 11.84 -9.84 3.83
CA SER A 18 12.39 -8.92 4.83
C SER A 18 11.35 -8.47 5.87
N MET A 19 10.05 -8.65 5.63
CA MET A 19 8.99 -8.22 6.53
C MET A 19 8.61 -9.32 7.54
N PRO A 20 9.11 -9.27 8.79
CA PRO A 20 8.62 -10.15 9.83
C PRO A 20 7.16 -9.82 10.16
N LEU A 21 6.36 -10.85 10.38
CA LEU A 21 5.01 -10.71 10.95
C LEU A 21 5.10 -10.92 12.46
N PRO A 22 4.91 -9.88 13.29
CA PRO A 22 5.05 -9.97 14.75
C PRO A 22 3.86 -10.63 15.44
N ARG A 23 2.78 -10.91 14.70
CA ARG A 23 1.56 -11.57 15.17
C ARG A 23 0.89 -12.32 14.02
N GLU A 24 -0.08 -13.15 14.37
CA GLU A 24 -1.00 -13.73 13.39
C GLU A 24 -1.86 -12.65 12.72
N VAL A 25 -2.05 -12.79 11.42
CA VAL A 25 -2.92 -11.96 10.59
C VAL A 25 -3.69 -12.90 9.65
N PRO A 26 -5.03 -12.79 9.56
CA PRO A 26 -5.86 -11.91 10.38
C PRO A 26 -5.99 -12.40 11.82
N LEU A 27 -6.06 -11.46 12.77
CA LEU A 27 -6.47 -11.76 14.14
C LEU A 27 -8.01 -11.83 14.22
N VAL A 28 -8.58 -13.00 13.95
CA VAL A 28 -10.04 -13.20 13.85
C VAL A 28 -10.76 -12.87 15.15
N SER A 29 -10.15 -13.14 16.31
CA SER A 29 -10.71 -12.79 17.63
C SER A 29 -10.86 -11.28 17.85
N ALA A 30 -10.14 -10.47 17.07
CA ALA A 30 -10.22 -9.01 17.07
C ALA A 30 -11.08 -8.46 15.91
N ASN A 31 -11.90 -9.31 15.28
CA ASN A 31 -12.69 -8.99 14.08
C ASN A 31 -11.86 -8.57 12.86
N GLU A 32 -10.58 -8.93 12.79
CA GLU A 32 -9.77 -8.73 11.60
C GLU A 32 -10.10 -9.79 10.54
N THR A 33 -10.07 -9.40 9.27
CA THR A 33 -10.24 -10.30 8.12
C THR A 33 -9.22 -9.98 7.04
N GLY A 34 -8.97 -10.95 6.17
CA GLY A 34 -7.97 -10.85 5.10
C GLY A 34 -6.58 -11.31 5.55
N GLY A 35 -5.95 -12.14 4.72
CA GLY A 35 -4.57 -12.56 4.94
C GLY A 35 -3.59 -11.39 4.75
N PRO A 36 -2.40 -11.46 5.38
CA PRO A 36 -1.43 -10.37 5.36
C PRO A 36 -0.88 -10.13 3.97
N SER A 37 -0.51 -8.88 3.70
CA SER A 37 0.28 -8.46 2.54
C SER A 37 1.48 -7.66 3.00
N SER A 38 2.57 -7.71 2.25
CA SER A 38 3.72 -6.80 2.31
C SER A 38 3.67 -5.76 1.19
N TYR A 39 2.56 -5.67 0.47
CA TYR A 39 2.43 -4.88 -0.74
C TYR A 39 1.13 -4.08 -0.75
N LEU A 40 1.24 -2.83 -1.20
CA LEU A 40 0.14 -1.91 -1.43
C LEU A 40 0.10 -1.53 -2.92
N LEU A 41 -1.09 -1.44 -3.47
CA LEU A 41 -1.35 -0.97 -4.82
C LEU A 41 -1.33 0.55 -4.88
N ASN A 42 -0.85 1.10 -5.98
CA ASN A 42 -0.68 2.54 -6.12
C ASN A 42 -1.99 3.31 -6.33
N GLU A 43 -2.42 4.02 -5.30
CA GLU A 43 -3.56 4.96 -5.33
C GLU A 43 -3.14 6.39 -5.72
N GLY A 44 -1.84 6.68 -5.67
CA GLY A 44 -1.25 7.93 -6.14
C GLY A 44 -0.69 8.79 -5.01
N THR A 45 -0.96 10.09 -5.02
CA THR A 45 -0.20 11.08 -4.23
C THR A 45 -0.98 11.77 -3.11
N ASP A 46 -2.29 11.53 -3.02
CA ASP A 46 -3.18 12.26 -2.12
C ASP A 46 -3.57 11.44 -0.87
N ASP A 47 -4.38 12.02 0.02
CA ASP A 47 -4.74 11.46 1.32
C ASP A 47 -5.82 10.38 1.24
N TYR A 48 -6.12 9.80 2.40
CA TYR A 48 -7.12 8.75 2.57
C TYR A 48 -8.47 9.07 1.89
N MET A 49 -8.91 8.16 1.01
CA MET A 49 -10.16 8.26 0.22
C MET A 49 -10.22 9.44 -0.77
N ALA A 50 -9.09 10.02 -1.14
CA ALA A 50 -9.04 11.05 -2.17
C ALA A 50 -9.36 10.51 -3.57
N ALA A 51 -9.46 11.42 -4.54
CA ALA A 51 -9.54 11.05 -5.94
C ALA A 51 -8.21 10.44 -6.38
N CYS A 52 -8.25 9.24 -6.92
CA CYS A 52 -7.07 8.51 -7.36
C CYS A 52 -6.44 9.17 -8.60
N ASP A 53 -5.21 9.61 -8.45
CA ASP A 53 -4.30 10.04 -9.52
C ASP A 53 -3.24 8.97 -9.86
N GLY A 54 -3.17 7.89 -9.08
CA GLY A 54 -2.41 6.68 -9.38
C GLY A 54 -3.17 5.70 -10.29
N VAL A 55 -2.97 4.39 -10.07
CA VAL A 55 -3.46 3.33 -10.99
C VAL A 55 -4.62 2.53 -10.39
N PHE A 56 -4.65 2.39 -9.07
CA PHE A 56 -5.62 1.60 -8.33
C PHE A 56 -6.36 2.47 -7.31
N GLY A 57 -7.56 2.92 -7.67
CA GLY A 57 -8.42 3.72 -6.79
C GLY A 57 -9.55 2.92 -6.17
N LEU A 58 -10.00 3.33 -4.98
CA LEU A 58 -11.24 2.79 -4.40
C LEU A 58 -12.46 3.15 -5.25
N GLN A 59 -13.17 2.14 -5.76
CA GLN A 59 -14.43 2.33 -6.48
C GLN A 59 -15.62 1.97 -5.57
N TRP A 60 -16.19 2.98 -4.91
CA TRP A 60 -17.37 2.83 -4.06
C TRP A 60 -18.40 3.97 -4.25
N PRO A 61 -19.13 3.99 -5.40
CA PRO A 61 -20.00 5.11 -5.77
C PRO A 61 -21.11 5.40 -4.75
N GLY A 62 -21.66 4.37 -4.10
CA GLY A 62 -22.70 4.52 -3.08
C GLY A 62 -22.25 5.29 -1.83
N TYR A 63 -20.94 5.47 -1.64
CA TYR A 63 -20.35 6.22 -0.54
C TYR A 63 -19.56 7.46 -1.03
N GLY A 64 -19.73 7.84 -2.31
CA GLY A 64 -19.11 9.06 -2.85
C GLY A 64 -17.69 8.89 -3.37
N TYR A 65 -17.21 7.65 -3.60
CA TYR A 65 -15.86 7.38 -4.12
C TYR A 65 -15.90 6.77 -5.54
N PRO A 66 -16.26 7.53 -6.57
CA PRO A 66 -16.44 7.01 -7.93
C PRO A 66 -15.12 7.02 -8.72
N ASN A 67 -14.02 6.48 -8.18
CA ASN A 67 -12.77 6.41 -8.93
C ASN A 67 -12.96 5.59 -10.23
N PRO A 68 -12.47 6.08 -11.38
CA PRO A 68 -12.66 5.41 -12.64
C PRO A 68 -11.78 4.14 -12.73
N ASN A 69 -12.21 3.21 -13.57
CA ASN A 69 -11.32 2.10 -13.97
C ASN A 69 -10.19 2.66 -14.84
N VAL A 70 -8.95 2.48 -14.41
CA VAL A 70 -7.75 2.90 -15.15
C VAL A 70 -7.40 1.86 -16.21
N ARG A 71 -7.17 2.31 -17.44
CA ARG A 71 -6.67 1.51 -18.55
C ARG A 71 -5.20 1.80 -18.76
N PHE A 72 -4.48 0.88 -19.42
CA PHE A 72 -3.09 1.13 -19.82
C PHE A 72 -2.91 2.42 -20.64
N ALA A 73 -3.90 2.77 -21.47
CA ALA A 73 -3.88 4.01 -22.25
C ALA A 73 -3.99 5.29 -21.40
N ASP A 74 -4.43 5.18 -20.14
CA ASP A 74 -4.54 6.32 -19.22
C ASP A 74 -3.23 6.56 -18.44
N ILE A 75 -2.21 5.70 -18.61
CA ILE A 75 -0.89 5.81 -17.99
C ILE A 75 0.04 6.58 -18.94
N ILE A 76 -0.23 7.88 -19.06
CA ILE A 76 0.39 8.79 -20.04
C ILE A 76 1.83 9.16 -19.64
N ASP A 77 2.16 9.11 -18.34
CA ASP A 77 3.54 9.32 -17.85
C ASP A 77 4.49 8.16 -18.22
N GLY A 78 3.93 7.04 -18.70
CA GLY A 78 4.64 5.89 -19.20
C GLY A 78 4.63 4.71 -18.23
N THR A 79 4.37 3.50 -18.74
CA THR A 79 4.23 2.30 -17.89
C THR A 79 5.52 1.92 -17.15
N SER A 80 6.68 2.27 -17.70
CA SER A 80 8.00 2.07 -17.09
C SER A 80 8.42 3.21 -16.16
N SER A 81 7.55 4.21 -15.97
CA SER A 81 7.78 5.38 -15.11
C SER A 81 6.65 5.60 -14.11
N THR A 82 5.75 4.64 -13.95
CA THR A 82 4.63 4.71 -13.00
C THR A 82 4.61 3.47 -12.13
N PHE A 83 4.63 3.65 -10.81
CA PHE A 83 4.44 2.61 -9.82
C PHE A 83 3.06 1.96 -9.96
N ALA A 84 3.04 0.64 -9.86
CA ALA A 84 1.84 -0.16 -9.72
C ALA A 84 1.68 -0.68 -8.28
N VAL A 85 2.78 -1.11 -7.67
CA VAL A 85 2.80 -1.74 -6.35
C VAL A 85 4.06 -1.32 -5.61
N GLY A 86 3.95 -1.01 -4.32
CA GLY A 86 5.10 -0.77 -3.44
C GLY A 86 5.01 -1.60 -2.17
N GLU A 87 6.15 -1.81 -1.52
CA GLU A 87 6.19 -2.55 -0.25
C GLU A 87 5.58 -1.77 0.92
N THR A 88 5.12 -2.51 1.92
CA THR A 88 4.74 -2.00 3.24
C THR A 88 5.17 -2.98 4.34
N THR A 89 4.96 -2.62 5.62
CA THR A 89 5.45 -3.43 6.75
C THR A 89 4.40 -3.69 7.84
N TYR A 90 4.73 -4.66 8.69
CA TYR A 90 4.14 -4.85 10.02
C TYR A 90 5.12 -4.42 11.13
N ASN A 91 5.71 -3.23 11.01
CA ASN A 91 6.68 -2.69 11.98
C ASN A 91 6.29 -1.31 12.57
N MET A 92 5.01 -0.91 12.46
CA MET A 92 4.52 0.36 12.98
C MET A 92 4.13 0.24 14.45
N ARG A 93 5.02 0.67 15.35
CA ARG A 93 4.83 0.57 16.81
C ARG A 93 3.73 1.49 17.35
N ASP A 94 3.45 2.57 16.64
CA ASP A 94 2.43 3.57 16.93
C ASP A 94 1.05 3.23 16.32
N TYR A 95 0.97 2.19 15.48
CA TYR A 95 -0.31 1.74 14.93
C TYR A 95 -1.03 0.84 15.93
N LEU A 96 -2.06 1.37 16.59
CA LEU A 96 -2.80 0.68 17.64
C LEU A 96 -4.15 0.14 17.14
N TRP A 97 -4.63 -0.91 17.81
CA TRP A 97 -6.03 -1.31 17.72
C TRP A 97 -6.93 -0.23 18.35
N SER A 98 -8.13 -0.03 17.80
CA SER A 98 -9.11 0.87 18.42
C SER A 98 -9.43 0.39 19.84
N ALA A 99 -9.72 1.31 20.75
CA ALA A 99 -10.04 0.95 22.15
C ALA A 99 -11.22 -0.04 22.26
N SER A 100 -12.12 -0.05 21.29
CA SER A 100 -13.26 -0.96 21.20
C SER A 100 -12.95 -2.35 20.63
N THR A 101 -11.71 -2.60 20.19
CA THR A 101 -11.34 -3.89 19.59
C THR A 101 -11.33 -5.00 20.65
N PRO A 102 -12.07 -6.12 20.45
CA PRO A 102 -12.14 -7.19 21.44
C PRO A 102 -10.77 -7.77 21.81
N GLY A 103 -10.47 -7.83 23.12
CA GLY A 103 -9.28 -8.48 23.68
C GLY A 103 -7.95 -7.75 23.49
N VAL A 104 -7.84 -6.85 22.50
CA VAL A 104 -6.57 -6.19 22.12
C VAL A 104 -6.67 -4.67 21.98
N GLY A 105 -7.78 -4.06 22.41
CA GLY A 105 -7.96 -2.61 22.31
C GLY A 105 -6.80 -1.82 22.94
N GLY A 106 -6.27 -0.84 22.20
CA GLY A 106 -5.11 -0.04 22.61
C GLY A 106 -3.75 -0.73 22.50
N GLN A 107 -3.70 -2.04 22.19
CA GLN A 107 -2.44 -2.73 21.93
C GLN A 107 -1.91 -2.43 20.53
N VAL A 108 -0.61 -2.63 20.33
CA VAL A 108 0.05 -2.42 19.04
C VAL A 108 -0.47 -3.43 18.01
N ARG A 109 -1.01 -2.91 16.91
CA ARG A 109 -1.52 -3.65 15.75
C ARG A 109 -0.44 -3.97 14.72
N TRP A 110 0.67 -3.23 14.74
CA TRP A 110 1.90 -3.39 13.94
C TRP A 110 1.80 -3.08 12.46
N GLY A 111 0.66 -3.36 11.83
CA GLY A 111 0.51 -3.24 10.40
C GLY A 111 -0.92 -3.41 9.98
N THR A 112 -1.21 -2.98 8.76
CA THR A 112 -2.57 -3.07 8.23
C THR A 112 -2.74 -3.62 6.83
N ALA A 113 -1.72 -4.22 6.25
CA ALA A 113 -1.81 -4.65 4.87
C ALA A 113 -2.48 -6.02 4.68
N ARG A 114 -3.48 -6.12 3.80
CA ARG A 114 -4.13 -7.40 3.44
C ARG A 114 -4.42 -7.48 1.96
N TRP A 115 -4.18 -8.66 1.38
CA TRP A 115 -4.23 -8.85 -0.07
C TRP A 115 -5.65 -8.82 -0.68
N VAL A 116 -6.70 -9.01 0.12
CA VAL A 116 -8.09 -9.16 -0.37
C VAL A 116 -8.99 -7.97 -0.04
N VAL A 117 -8.49 -6.98 0.71
CA VAL A 117 -9.29 -5.86 1.22
C VAL A 117 -8.91 -4.60 0.47
N GLY A 118 -9.56 -4.38 -0.68
CA GLY A 118 -9.38 -3.22 -1.56
C GLY A 118 -9.84 -1.92 -0.92
N TYR A 119 -9.01 -1.38 -0.03
CA TYR A 119 -9.32 -0.19 0.76
C TYR A 119 -8.03 0.61 1.03
N PRO A 120 -8.09 1.94 1.06
CA PRO A 120 -6.96 2.80 1.41
C PRO A 120 -6.32 2.43 2.74
N ALA A 121 -4.99 2.53 2.75
CA ALA A 121 -4.10 2.07 3.80
C ALA A 121 -4.12 0.56 4.09
N ILE A 122 -5.03 -0.24 3.49
CA ILE A 122 -5.10 -1.69 3.67
C ILE A 122 -4.51 -2.46 2.49
N ALA A 123 -5.00 -2.22 1.28
CA ALA A 123 -4.41 -2.78 0.07
C ALA A 123 -3.93 -1.70 -0.89
N LEU A 124 -4.29 -0.44 -0.63
CA LEU A 124 -3.91 0.71 -1.43
C LEU A 124 -2.96 1.61 -0.64
N GLY A 125 -1.99 2.19 -1.33
CA GLY A 125 -0.96 3.04 -0.77
C GLY A 125 -0.73 4.32 -1.56
N THR A 126 -0.13 5.30 -0.89
CA THR A 126 0.05 6.67 -1.38
C THR A 126 1.47 7.17 -1.09
N THR A 127 1.98 8.04 -1.95
CA THR A 127 3.26 8.75 -1.75
C THR A 127 3.14 10.02 -0.93
N LEU A 128 1.93 10.40 -0.47
CA LEU A 128 1.73 11.56 0.41
C LEU A 128 2.60 11.51 1.67
N LYS A 129 2.90 10.30 2.15
CA LYS A 129 3.68 10.09 3.38
C LYS A 129 5.16 9.96 3.04
N PRO A 130 6.07 10.43 3.92
CA PRO A 130 7.50 10.21 3.76
C PRO A 130 7.80 8.73 3.52
N PHE A 131 8.63 8.47 2.50
CA PHE A 131 9.01 7.11 2.16
C PHE A 131 9.78 6.45 3.30
N ASN A 132 9.49 5.17 3.53
CA ASN A 132 10.10 4.34 4.56
C ASN A 132 9.91 4.81 6.01
N LEU A 133 8.82 5.54 6.28
CA LEU A 133 8.46 5.98 7.63
C LEU A 133 7.79 4.84 8.43
N HIS A 134 8.54 4.20 9.33
CA HIS A 134 8.05 3.15 10.24
C HIS A 134 7.23 3.66 11.45
N ALA A 135 6.67 4.86 11.35
CA ALA A 135 6.00 5.56 12.46
C ALA A 135 4.80 6.37 11.95
N ALA A 136 3.91 5.73 11.21
CA ALA A 136 2.74 6.37 10.62
C ALA A 136 1.50 5.49 10.74
N ALA A 137 0.84 5.54 11.91
CA ALA A 137 -0.44 4.89 12.12
C ALA A 137 -1.44 5.12 10.96
N GLY A 138 -1.85 4.04 10.28
CA GLY A 138 -3.05 3.99 9.45
C GLY A 138 -3.05 4.78 8.13
N ASN A 139 -1.89 5.23 7.65
CA ASN A 139 -1.84 6.25 6.59
C ASN A 139 -1.49 5.73 5.18
N GLY A 140 -1.18 4.44 5.01
CA GLY A 140 -0.97 3.83 3.69
C GLY A 140 0.32 4.21 2.95
N GLY A 141 1.33 4.74 3.64
CA GLY A 141 2.64 5.01 3.02
C GLY A 141 3.43 3.73 2.69
N TYR A 142 4.30 3.82 1.68
CA TYR A 142 5.22 2.75 1.32
C TYR A 142 6.43 2.68 2.26
N GLN A 143 6.82 1.48 2.63
CA GLN A 143 7.87 1.21 3.60
C GLN A 143 8.38 -0.23 3.48
N SER A 144 9.63 -0.47 3.85
CA SER A 144 10.23 -1.78 3.77
C SER A 144 11.25 -2.02 4.88
N MET A 145 11.45 -3.29 5.20
CA MET A 145 12.49 -3.71 6.14
C MET A 145 13.80 -4.04 5.41
N HIS A 146 13.86 -3.83 4.09
CA HIS A 146 15.12 -3.87 3.36
C HIS A 146 16.01 -2.67 3.76
N PRO A 147 17.32 -2.89 3.98
CA PRO A 147 18.23 -1.78 4.24
C PRO A 147 18.27 -0.79 3.07
N GLY A 148 17.99 0.48 3.34
CA GLY A 148 18.21 1.60 2.41
C GLY A 148 17.11 1.84 1.38
N GLY A 149 15.97 1.15 1.43
CA GLY A 149 14.90 1.35 0.45
C GLY A 149 13.87 0.22 0.40
N ALA A 150 13.08 0.20 -0.67
CA ALA A 150 12.02 -0.78 -0.88
C ALA A 150 11.93 -1.21 -2.35
N ASN A 151 11.40 -2.40 -2.60
CA ASN A 151 11.05 -2.79 -3.97
C ASN A 151 9.72 -2.17 -4.39
N PHE A 152 9.68 -1.69 -5.63
CA PHE A 152 8.48 -1.25 -6.31
C PHE A 152 8.31 -2.00 -7.63
N VAL A 153 7.07 -2.35 -7.94
CA VAL A 153 6.66 -2.88 -9.25
C VAL A 153 6.12 -1.71 -10.06
N TYR A 154 6.55 -1.58 -11.29
CA TYR A 154 6.06 -0.58 -12.23
C TYR A 154 4.92 -1.15 -13.09
N CYS A 155 4.18 -0.29 -13.79
CA CYS A 155 3.02 -0.70 -14.59
C CYS A 155 3.38 -1.60 -15.78
N ASP A 156 4.63 -1.60 -16.23
CA ASP A 156 5.14 -2.53 -17.23
C ASP A 156 5.54 -3.91 -16.65
N GLY A 157 5.45 -4.08 -15.32
CA GLY A 157 5.80 -5.31 -14.61
C GLY A 157 7.27 -5.41 -14.20
N SER A 158 8.09 -4.42 -14.50
CA SER A 158 9.47 -4.35 -14.00
C SER A 158 9.50 -4.11 -12.48
N VAL A 159 10.57 -4.57 -11.82
CA VAL A 159 10.77 -4.42 -10.38
C VAL A 159 12.08 -3.68 -10.14
N HIS A 160 11.99 -2.60 -9.39
CA HIS A 160 13.10 -1.71 -9.11
C HIS A 160 13.23 -1.50 -7.60
N PHE A 161 14.48 -1.39 -7.12
CA PHE A 161 14.75 -1.04 -5.74
C PHE A 161 14.88 0.48 -5.64
N ILE A 162 13.94 1.12 -4.95
CA ILE A 162 13.89 2.56 -4.77
C ILE A 162 14.58 2.93 -3.47
N PRO A 163 15.65 3.75 -3.51
CA PRO A 163 16.36 4.15 -2.30
C PRO A 163 15.49 5.05 -1.43
N GLU A 164 15.60 4.90 -0.11
CA GLU A 164 14.87 5.74 0.85
C GLU A 164 15.27 7.23 0.80
N THR A 165 16.39 7.52 0.13
CA THR A 165 16.89 8.88 -0.14
C THR A 165 16.35 9.48 -1.44
N ILE A 166 15.38 8.83 -2.11
CA ILE A 166 14.74 9.39 -3.31
C ILE A 166 14.18 10.79 -3.01
N ASP A 167 14.35 11.71 -3.97
CA ASP A 167 13.76 13.03 -3.89
C ASP A 167 12.22 12.95 -3.91
N SER A 168 11.55 13.72 -3.05
CA SER A 168 10.10 13.64 -2.88
C SER A 168 9.32 14.03 -4.14
N VAL A 169 9.85 14.92 -4.98
CA VAL A 169 9.22 15.30 -6.24
C VAL A 169 9.24 14.12 -7.20
N THR A 170 10.39 13.45 -7.29
CA THR A 170 10.57 12.26 -8.12
C THR A 170 9.70 11.10 -7.63
N TYR A 171 9.63 10.89 -6.32
CA TYR A 171 8.80 9.85 -5.71
C TYR A 171 7.30 10.05 -5.99
N ASN A 172 6.81 11.29 -5.91
CA ASN A 172 5.41 11.59 -6.24
C ASN A 172 5.13 11.48 -7.75
N ALA A 173 6.05 11.96 -8.59
CA ALA A 173 5.95 11.83 -10.04
C ALA A 173 5.88 10.36 -10.49
N LEU A 174 6.58 9.45 -9.81
CA LEU A 174 6.50 8.01 -10.09
C LEU A 174 5.16 7.39 -9.64
N ALA A 175 4.34 8.07 -8.84
CA ALA A 175 3.07 7.54 -8.37
C ALA A 175 1.86 8.06 -9.16
N THR A 176 2.01 9.11 -9.96
CA THR A 176 0.97 9.61 -10.85
C THR A 176 0.90 8.79 -12.13
N ARG A 177 -0.31 8.62 -12.68
CA ARG A 177 -0.49 7.99 -14.01
C ARG A 177 -0.44 9.01 -15.16
N GLN A 178 -0.73 10.28 -14.86
CA GLN A 178 -0.92 11.35 -15.85
C GLN A 178 -0.57 12.76 -15.31
N GLY A 179 0.41 12.88 -14.42
CA GLY A 179 0.84 14.16 -13.86
C GLY A 179 1.72 14.98 -14.82
N GLY A 180 2.31 14.34 -15.84
CA GLY A 180 3.11 14.99 -16.87
C GLY A 180 4.52 15.40 -16.40
N GLU A 181 4.97 14.89 -15.26
CA GLU A 181 6.28 15.17 -14.70
C GLU A 181 7.39 14.45 -15.48
N ILE A 182 8.53 15.12 -15.66
CA ILE A 182 9.72 14.48 -16.23
C ILE A 182 10.51 13.83 -15.10
N VAL A 183 10.42 12.51 -15.00
CA VAL A 183 11.26 11.71 -14.11
C VAL A 183 12.65 11.54 -14.75
N PRO A 184 13.76 11.87 -14.06
CA PRO A 184 15.11 11.59 -14.56
C PRO A 184 15.29 10.09 -14.81
N GLY A 185 15.81 9.71 -15.98
CA GLY A 185 15.96 8.29 -16.34
C GLY A 185 16.95 7.54 -15.44
N GLY A 186 16.64 6.28 -15.11
CA GLY A 186 17.56 5.35 -14.45
C GLY A 186 17.24 4.98 -13.00
N LEU A 187 15.98 5.14 -12.54
CA LEU A 187 15.47 4.57 -11.30
C LEU A 187 14.78 3.24 -11.55
#